data_AF-A0A1E1K3M1-F1
#
_entry.id   AF-A0A1E1K3M1-F1
#
_cell.length_a   1.000
_cell.length_b   1.000
_cell.length_c   1.000
_cell.angle_alpha   90.00
_cell.angle_beta   90.00
_cell.angle_gamma   90.00
#
_symmetry.space_group_name_H-M   'P 1'
#
loop_
_entity.id
_entity.type
_entity.pdbx_description
1 polymer ?
#
loop_
_entity_poly.entity_id
_entity_poly.type
_entity_poly.pdbx_seq_one_letter_code
_entity_poly.pdbx_strand_id
1 'polypeptide(L)'
;MNRRLEKARDAEDRLKSRFYEPLVLLHLLDRNGELRISRCPSGDRVADHLQLPELRRTFLDQLAHVCDHVKGGETVTAIGLQAQPCGVTFWVTSNTSFTAKGASFLQGVLSTLQSLAISPSDTSTASTENDLAQRCIDFNLQRIKGYYTLLQRPLKQCLAFLKSSEELEERLEKFRSFGDDLPTLCRFTYEQRHSQNMRRLQKHIGDSLPEMGTAESRRQNLIVTRHYIGRLGSHLRAARIRRVAGQRMPDLFENVTVRIWPSPKSPSLPPPTDQLTTLGGIIKRMLPKDSEELARYQEALASLLVVANQRAIAATTTFVFIQAALCGPPPMEFDISIGAPQILLIRQG
;
A
#
# COMPACT_ATOMS: atom_id res chain seq x y z
N MET A 1 -37.07 26.16 -10.27
CA MET A 1 -36.43 24.86 -9.99
C MET A 1 -35.02 24.77 -10.61
N ASN A 2 -34.85 25.06 -11.91
CA ASN A 2 -33.55 24.98 -12.61
C ASN A 2 -32.42 25.84 -12.03
N ARG A 3 -32.64 27.12 -11.67
CA ARG A 3 -31.58 27.98 -11.10
C ARG A 3 -31.01 27.50 -9.77
N ARG A 4 -31.81 26.80 -8.95
CA ARG A 4 -31.35 26.23 -7.67
C ARG A 4 -30.47 24.99 -7.89
N LEU A 5 -30.80 24.19 -8.91
CA LEU A 5 -30.01 23.02 -9.31
C LEU A 5 -28.68 23.44 -9.95
N GLU A 6 -28.67 24.49 -10.76
CA GLU A 6 -27.44 25.06 -11.34
C GLU A 6 -26.51 25.63 -10.26
N LYS A 7 -27.06 26.37 -9.29
CA LYS A 7 -26.27 26.94 -8.19
C LYS A 7 -25.70 25.87 -7.25
N ALA A 8 -26.42 24.76 -7.07
CA ALA A 8 -25.94 23.62 -6.29
C ALA A 8 -24.81 22.87 -7.01
N ARG A 9 -24.90 22.69 -8.34
CA ARG A 9 -23.82 22.12 -9.16
C ARG A 9 -22.56 22.99 -9.12
N ASP A 10 -22.68 24.31 -9.25
CA ASP A 10 -21.55 25.26 -9.14
C ASP A 10 -20.89 25.21 -7.74
N ALA A 11 -21.66 25.04 -6.67
CA ALA A 11 -21.10 24.87 -5.33
C ALA A 11 -20.33 23.55 -5.16
N GLU A 12 -20.86 22.44 -5.70
CA GLU A 12 -20.21 21.14 -5.68
C GLU A 12 -18.91 21.13 -6.48
N ASP A 13 -18.92 21.73 -7.67
CA ASP A 13 -17.74 21.82 -8.54
C ASP A 13 -16.65 22.69 -7.91
N ARG A 14 -17.01 23.80 -7.25
CA ARG A 14 -16.06 24.61 -6.46
C ARG A 14 -15.47 23.83 -5.30
N LEU A 15 -16.27 23.04 -4.59
CA LEU A 15 -15.79 22.22 -3.48
C LEU A 15 -14.81 21.15 -3.98
N LYS A 16 -15.11 20.50 -5.12
CA LYS A 16 -14.20 19.58 -5.80
C LYS A 16 -12.90 20.29 -6.19
N SER A 17 -12.95 21.44 -6.86
CA SER A 17 -11.74 22.17 -7.23
C SER A 17 -10.88 22.53 -6.01
N ARG A 18 -11.48 23.08 -4.96
CA ARG A 18 -10.76 23.40 -3.71
C ARG A 18 -10.18 22.18 -3.00
N PHE A 19 -10.75 21.00 -3.24
CA PHE A 19 -10.26 19.75 -2.69
C PHE A 19 -9.10 19.17 -3.53
N TYR A 20 -9.21 19.18 -4.86
CA TYR A 20 -8.18 18.68 -5.77
C TYR A 20 -6.92 19.56 -5.81
N GLU A 21 -7.05 20.87 -5.58
CA GLU A 21 -5.92 21.80 -5.55
C GLU A 21 -4.83 21.44 -4.50
N PRO A 22 -5.16 21.22 -3.21
CA PRO A 22 -4.24 20.67 -2.21
C PRO A 22 -3.66 19.31 -2.59
N LEU A 23 -4.41 18.46 -3.29
CA LEU A 23 -3.95 17.15 -3.73
C LEU A 23 -2.92 17.23 -4.86
N VAL A 24 -3.13 18.15 -5.81
CA VAL A 24 -2.15 18.47 -6.86
C VAL A 24 -0.89 19.04 -6.23
N LEU A 25 -1.03 19.96 -5.27
CA LEU A 25 0.11 20.50 -4.53
C LEU A 25 0.84 19.39 -3.77
N LEU A 26 0.13 18.52 -3.05
CA LEU A 26 0.72 17.37 -2.36
C LEU A 26 1.46 16.46 -3.33
N HIS A 27 0.87 16.14 -4.49
CA HIS A 27 1.51 15.31 -5.51
C HIS A 27 2.79 15.95 -6.06
N LEU A 28 2.78 17.26 -6.31
CA LEU A 28 3.94 18.01 -6.82
C LEU A 28 5.03 18.21 -5.76
N LEU A 29 4.66 18.33 -4.49
CA LEU A 29 5.59 18.36 -3.36
C LEU A 29 6.14 16.96 -3.04
N ASP A 30 5.34 15.92 -3.31
CA ASP A 30 5.69 14.51 -3.12
C ASP A 30 6.42 13.94 -4.36
N ARG A 31 7.35 14.70 -4.93
CA ARG A 31 8.25 14.24 -6.01
C ARG A 31 9.09 13.03 -5.63
N ASN A 32 9.20 12.76 -4.33
CA ASN A 32 9.83 11.58 -3.78
C ASN A 32 8.80 10.69 -3.08
N GLY A 33 7.62 10.45 -3.65
CA GLY A 33 6.66 9.48 -3.11
C GLY A 33 7.29 8.12 -2.76
N GLU A 34 8.47 7.82 -3.29
CA GLU A 34 9.35 6.71 -2.91
C GLU A 34 10.04 6.85 -1.53
N LEU A 35 10.44 8.04 -1.08
CA LEU A 35 11.09 8.27 0.23
C LEU A 35 10.10 8.15 1.41
N ARG A 36 8.80 8.38 1.19
CA ARG A 36 7.77 8.09 2.21
C ARG A 36 7.25 6.65 2.16
N ILE A 37 7.51 5.91 1.08
CA ILE A 37 7.18 4.49 0.96
C ILE A 37 8.47 3.65 1.04
N SER A 38 9.29 3.92 2.06
CA SER A 38 9.79 2.80 2.86
C SER A 38 8.86 2.61 4.06
N ARG A 39 7.62 2.22 3.77
CA ARG A 39 6.96 1.18 4.57
C ARG A 39 7.25 -0.20 3.98
N CYS A 40 8.48 -0.44 3.48
CA CYS A 40 9.14 -1.59 4.07
C CYS A 40 9.19 -1.22 5.54
N PRO A 41 8.43 -1.86 6.45
CA PRO A 41 8.60 -1.56 7.85
C PRO A 41 10.10 -1.73 8.10
N SER A 42 10.76 -0.61 8.36
CA SER A 42 12.13 -0.54 8.77
C SER A 42 12.12 -1.28 10.10
N GLY A 43 12.50 -2.56 10.01
CA GLY A 43 12.16 -3.59 10.96
C GLY A 43 11.03 -4.48 10.44
N ASP A 44 11.37 -5.65 9.92
CA ASP A 44 10.62 -6.85 10.27
C ASP A 44 10.62 -6.98 11.79
N ARG A 45 9.83 -6.13 12.47
CA ARG A 45 9.44 -6.39 13.84
C ARG A 45 8.78 -7.74 13.78
N VAL A 46 9.37 -8.69 14.50
CA VAL A 46 8.82 -10.02 14.69
C VAL A 46 7.35 -9.80 15.05
N ALA A 47 6.41 -10.39 14.29
CA ALA A 47 4.98 -10.16 14.49
C ALA A 47 4.57 -10.36 15.97
N ASP A 48 5.30 -11.26 16.65
CA ASP A 48 5.21 -11.60 18.07
C ASP A 48 5.47 -10.40 19.02
N HIS A 49 6.22 -9.38 18.60
CA HIS A 49 6.57 -8.19 19.41
C HIS A 49 5.73 -6.94 19.10
N LEU A 50 4.80 -7.01 18.15
CA LEU A 50 3.94 -5.86 17.85
C LEU A 50 2.98 -5.58 19.01
N GLN A 51 2.73 -4.30 19.31
CA GLN A 51 1.68 -3.92 20.25
C GLN A 51 0.30 -4.21 19.62
N LEU A 52 -0.73 -4.47 20.43
CA LEU A 52 -2.06 -4.88 19.91
C LEU A 52 -2.66 -3.91 18.86
N PRO A 53 -2.60 -2.57 19.04
CA PRO A 53 -3.10 -1.65 18.01
C PRO A 53 -2.29 -1.71 16.70
N GLU A 54 -0.97 -1.88 16.79
CA GLU A 54 -0.09 -2.01 15.63
C GLU A 54 -0.32 -3.33 14.91
N LEU A 55 -0.53 -4.41 15.67
CA LEU A 55 -0.85 -5.75 15.15
C LEU A 55 -2.20 -5.74 14.43
N ARG A 56 -3.23 -5.09 15.00
CA ARG A 56 -4.55 -4.93 14.36
C ARG A 56 -4.45 -4.22 13.01
N ARG A 57 -3.79 -3.07 12.95
CA ARG A 57 -3.58 -2.32 11.69
C ARG A 57 -2.81 -3.15 10.68
N THR A 58 -1.69 -3.75 11.11
CA THR A 58 -0.85 -4.58 10.24
C THR A 58 -1.64 -5.79 9.72
N PHE A 59 -2.46 -6.42 10.56
CA PHE A 59 -3.33 -7.53 10.18
C PHE A 59 -4.31 -7.12 9.07
N LEU A 60 -5.02 -5.99 9.24
CA LEU A 60 -5.95 -5.47 8.23
C LEU A 60 -5.24 -5.10 6.93
N ASP A 61 -4.09 -4.43 7.01
CA ASP A 61 -3.26 -4.09 5.84
C ASP A 61 -2.83 -5.35 5.07
N GLN A 62 -2.38 -6.39 5.78
CA GLN A 62 -2.01 -7.65 5.16
C GLN A 62 -3.20 -8.40 4.59
N LEU A 63 -4.37 -8.30 5.20
CA LEU A 63 -5.60 -8.93 4.70
C LEU A 63 -6.07 -8.24 3.41
N ALA A 64 -6.07 -6.91 3.40
CA ALA A 64 -6.36 -6.10 2.21
C ALA A 64 -5.36 -6.37 1.08
N HIS A 65 -4.05 -6.42 1.39
CA HIS A 65 -2.99 -6.67 0.40
C HIS A 65 -3.13 -8.02 -0.33
N VAL A 66 -3.53 -9.10 0.35
CA VAL A 66 -3.70 -10.41 -0.33
C VAL A 66 -5.01 -10.54 -1.09
N CYS A 67 -6.02 -9.72 -0.77
CA CYS A 67 -7.27 -9.69 -1.52
C CYS A 67 -7.08 -9.01 -2.89
N ASP A 68 -6.04 -8.17 -3.03
CA ASP A 68 -5.58 -7.58 -4.27
C ASP A 68 -4.80 -8.57 -5.16
N HIS A 69 -5.53 -9.49 -5.79
CA HIS A 69 -5.00 -10.68 -6.48
C HIS A 69 -4.72 -10.51 -7.98
N VAL A 70 -5.06 -9.36 -8.57
CA VAL A 70 -4.79 -9.03 -9.98
C VAL A 70 -3.98 -7.75 -10.05
N LYS A 71 -3.04 -7.66 -10.99
CA LYS A 71 -2.28 -6.42 -11.24
C LYS A 71 -3.17 -5.41 -11.97
N GLY A 72 -3.01 -4.12 -11.68
CA GLY A 72 -3.70 -3.04 -12.42
C GLY A 72 -4.66 -2.21 -11.58
N GLY A 73 -4.82 -2.54 -10.30
CA GLY A 73 -5.52 -1.68 -9.34
C GLY A 73 -7.00 -2.00 -9.16
N GLU A 74 -7.61 -2.81 -10.04
CA GLU A 74 -9.04 -3.13 -9.96
C GLU A 74 -9.40 -3.90 -8.68
N THR A 75 -8.56 -4.88 -8.33
CA THR A 75 -8.75 -5.74 -7.14
C THR A 75 -8.21 -5.12 -5.86
N VAL A 76 -7.69 -3.89 -5.89
CA VAL A 76 -7.21 -3.21 -4.68
C VAL A 76 -8.36 -3.17 -3.69
N THR A 77 -8.13 -3.78 -2.54
CA THR A 77 -9.15 -4.00 -1.52
C THR A 77 -8.85 -3.11 -0.32
N ALA A 78 -9.89 -2.59 0.31
CA ALA A 78 -9.81 -1.97 1.62
C ALA A 78 -10.72 -2.71 2.59
N ILE A 79 -10.27 -2.83 3.84
CA ILE A 79 -10.98 -3.56 4.89
C ILE A 79 -11.06 -2.67 6.14
N GLY A 80 -12.28 -2.46 6.62
CA GLY A 80 -12.57 -1.77 7.88
C GLY A 80 -13.21 -2.71 8.88
N LEU A 81 -13.08 -2.38 10.17
CA LEU A 81 -13.73 -3.10 11.26
C LEU A 81 -14.82 -2.24 11.88
N GLN A 82 -15.94 -2.87 12.22
CA GLN A 82 -16.99 -2.29 13.04
C GLN A 82 -17.23 -3.23 14.23
N ALA A 83 -17.00 -2.72 15.44
CA ALA A 83 -17.41 -3.40 16.65
C ALA A 83 -18.95 -3.42 16.75
N GLN A 84 -19.52 -4.56 17.11
CA GLN A 84 -20.94 -4.73 17.39
C GLN A 84 -21.12 -5.36 18.77
N PRO A 85 -22.29 -5.18 19.42
CA PRO A 85 -22.54 -5.77 20.74
C PRO A 85 -22.34 -7.28 20.81
N CYS A 86 -22.50 -7.99 19.68
CA CYS A 86 -22.40 -9.45 19.61
C CYS A 86 -21.24 -9.97 18.76
N GLY A 87 -20.30 -9.13 18.31
CA GLY A 87 -19.17 -9.57 17.47
C GLY A 87 -18.56 -8.45 16.64
N VAL A 88 -17.92 -8.84 15.53
CA VAL A 88 -17.22 -7.88 14.65
C VAL A 88 -17.68 -8.01 13.21
N THR A 89 -17.97 -6.88 12.58
CA THR A 89 -18.22 -6.80 11.14
C THR A 89 -16.99 -6.31 10.38
N PHE A 90 -16.55 -7.11 9.41
CA PHE A 90 -15.53 -6.76 8.44
C PHE A 90 -16.20 -6.13 7.22
N TRP A 91 -15.99 -4.83 7.03
CA TRP A 91 -16.44 -4.09 5.85
C TRP A 91 -15.38 -4.18 4.76
N VAL A 92 -15.76 -4.65 3.59
CA VAL A 92 -14.83 -4.92 2.49
C VAL A 92 -15.28 -4.19 1.24
N THR A 93 -14.37 -3.47 0.60
CA THR A 93 -14.63 -2.81 -0.69
C THR A 93 -13.43 -3.00 -1.61
N SER A 94 -13.65 -2.88 -2.92
CA SER A 94 -12.58 -2.77 -3.90
C SER A 94 -12.82 -1.58 -4.84
N ASN A 95 -11.88 -1.31 -5.77
CA ASN A 95 -12.00 -0.19 -6.70
C ASN A 95 -13.13 -0.36 -7.74
N THR A 96 -13.50 -1.59 -8.11
CA THR A 96 -14.54 -1.85 -9.12
C THR A 96 -15.71 -2.63 -8.55
N SER A 97 -15.46 -3.85 -8.09
CA SER A 97 -16.40 -4.68 -7.35
C SER A 97 -15.64 -5.80 -6.63
N PHE A 98 -16.06 -6.12 -5.41
CA PHE A 98 -15.44 -7.21 -4.66
C PHE A 98 -16.05 -8.53 -5.13
N THR A 99 -15.24 -9.39 -5.75
CA THR A 99 -15.73 -10.59 -6.42
C THR A 99 -16.13 -11.68 -5.42
N ALA A 100 -17.04 -12.57 -5.83
CA ALA A 100 -17.40 -13.75 -5.03
C ALA A 100 -16.18 -14.62 -4.70
N LYS A 101 -15.22 -14.72 -5.62
CA LYS A 101 -13.92 -15.39 -5.40
C LYS A 101 -13.15 -14.76 -4.22
N GLY A 102 -13.09 -13.42 -4.17
CA GLY A 102 -12.47 -12.70 -3.07
C GLY A 102 -13.19 -12.89 -1.74
N ALA A 103 -14.53 -12.91 -1.76
CA ALA A 103 -15.35 -13.18 -0.57
C ALA A 103 -15.12 -14.58 -0.01
N SER A 104 -15.18 -15.62 -0.86
CA SER A 104 -14.92 -17.00 -0.43
C SER A 104 -13.51 -17.19 0.13
N PHE A 105 -12.51 -16.54 -0.49
CA PHE A 105 -11.14 -16.55 0.03
C PHE A 105 -11.06 -15.91 1.41
N LEU A 106 -11.62 -14.70 1.57
CA LEU A 106 -11.60 -13.96 2.84
C LEU A 106 -12.33 -14.75 3.94
N GLN A 107 -13.51 -15.30 3.64
CA GLN A 107 -14.27 -16.13 4.56
C GLN A 107 -13.43 -17.33 5.03
N GLY A 108 -12.78 -18.03 4.11
CA GLY A 108 -11.91 -19.16 4.43
C GLY A 108 -10.74 -18.80 5.34
N VAL A 109 -10.09 -17.65 5.10
CA VAL A 109 -9.03 -17.14 5.98
C VAL A 109 -9.58 -16.83 7.38
N LEU A 110 -10.70 -16.14 7.48
CA LEU A 110 -11.31 -15.77 8.77
C LEU A 110 -11.76 -17.01 9.55
N SER A 111 -12.34 -18.02 8.88
CA SER A 111 -12.69 -19.29 9.51
C SER A 111 -11.46 -20.04 10.06
N THR A 112 -10.35 -20.06 9.33
CA THR A 112 -9.09 -20.64 9.85
C THR A 112 -8.60 -19.92 11.10
N LEU A 113 -8.68 -18.59 11.12
CA LEU A 113 -8.27 -17.79 12.29
C LEU A 113 -9.23 -17.95 13.48
N GLN A 114 -10.53 -18.09 13.23
CA GLN A 114 -11.52 -18.39 14.24
C GLN A 114 -11.25 -19.75 14.91
N SER A 115 -10.97 -20.80 14.11
CA SER A 115 -10.59 -22.11 14.66
C SER A 115 -9.33 -22.03 15.51
N LEU A 116 -8.34 -21.22 15.09
CA LEU A 116 -7.11 -20.99 15.85
C LEU A 116 -7.36 -20.25 17.17
N ALA A 117 -8.30 -19.30 17.19
CA ALA A 117 -8.69 -18.55 18.38
C ALA A 117 -9.39 -19.44 19.42
N ILE A 118 -10.23 -20.38 18.98
CA ILE A 118 -10.99 -21.29 19.85
C ILE A 118 -10.10 -22.41 20.42
N SER A 119 -9.12 -22.89 19.64
CA SER A 119 -8.28 -24.03 20.02
C SER A 119 -6.79 -23.75 19.77
N PRO A 120 -6.15 -22.91 20.60
CA PRO A 120 -4.73 -22.65 20.50
C PRO A 120 -3.94 -23.89 20.95
N SER A 121 -3.42 -24.66 20.00
CA SER A 121 -2.47 -25.74 20.28
C SER A 121 -1.12 -25.46 19.61
N ASP A 122 -0.04 -25.60 20.36
CA ASP A 122 1.32 -25.24 19.91
C ASP A 122 1.77 -26.10 18.71
N THR A 123 1.42 -27.39 18.70
CA THR A 123 1.78 -28.33 17.63
C THR A 123 1.12 -28.00 16.28
N SER A 124 -0.03 -27.30 16.28
CA SER A 124 -0.79 -26.95 15.06
C SER A 124 -0.38 -25.59 14.46
N THR A 125 0.45 -24.81 15.17
CA THR A 125 0.72 -23.41 14.84
C THR A 125 1.52 -23.25 13.53
N ALA A 126 2.54 -24.08 13.34
CA ALA A 126 3.35 -24.06 12.11
C ALA A 126 2.57 -24.62 10.90
N SER A 127 1.75 -25.66 11.11
CA SER A 127 0.88 -26.21 10.07
C SER A 127 -0.13 -25.17 9.60
N THR A 128 -0.78 -24.48 10.55
CA THR A 128 -1.76 -23.42 10.25
C THR A 128 -1.11 -22.26 9.49
N GLU A 129 0.12 -21.86 9.86
CA GLU A 129 0.85 -20.83 9.11
C GLU A 129 1.12 -21.24 7.66
N ASN A 130 1.55 -22.49 7.46
CA ASN A 130 1.81 -23.04 6.13
C ASN A 130 0.52 -23.13 5.29
N ASP A 131 -0.59 -23.56 5.90
CA ASP A 131 -1.89 -23.64 5.23
C ASP A 131 -2.39 -22.24 4.82
N LEU A 132 -2.26 -21.26 5.71
CA LEU A 132 -2.59 -19.86 5.41
C LEU A 132 -1.70 -19.32 4.29
N ALA A 133 -0.40 -19.61 4.32
CA ALA A 133 0.55 -19.19 3.30
C ALA A 133 0.21 -19.80 1.93
N GLN A 134 -0.07 -21.10 1.88
CA GLN A 134 -0.42 -21.81 0.65
C GLN A 134 -1.71 -21.25 0.04
N ARG A 135 -2.77 -21.06 0.85
CA ARG A 135 -4.01 -20.41 0.41
C ARG A 135 -3.77 -19.01 -0.16
N CYS A 136 -2.88 -18.23 0.45
CA CYS A 136 -2.52 -16.90 -0.06
C CYS A 136 -1.82 -16.96 -1.41
N ILE A 137 -0.87 -17.88 -1.56
CA ILE A 137 -0.11 -18.07 -2.80
C ILE A 137 -1.06 -18.50 -3.91
N ASP A 138 -1.88 -19.52 -3.68
CA ASP A 138 -2.81 -20.08 -4.67
C ASP A 138 -3.81 -19.01 -5.15
N PHE A 139 -4.34 -18.22 -4.22
CA PHE A 139 -5.25 -17.13 -4.55
C PHE A 139 -4.58 -16.02 -5.38
N ASN A 140 -3.29 -15.76 -5.15
CA ASN A 140 -2.52 -14.68 -5.75
C ASN A 140 -1.59 -15.10 -6.90
N LEU A 141 -1.68 -16.33 -7.44
CA LEU A 141 -0.76 -16.85 -8.46
C LEU A 141 -0.57 -15.90 -9.64
N GLN A 142 -1.65 -15.30 -10.16
CA GLN A 142 -1.57 -14.36 -11.28
C GLN A 142 -0.72 -13.14 -10.94
N ARG A 143 -0.91 -12.56 -9.75
CA ARG A 143 -0.14 -11.40 -9.30
C ARG A 143 1.30 -11.75 -8.97
N ILE A 144 1.53 -12.90 -8.35
CA ILE A 144 2.87 -13.43 -8.06
C ILE A 144 3.65 -13.62 -9.36
N LYS A 145 3.01 -14.22 -10.38
CA LYS A 145 3.60 -14.35 -11.73
C LYS A 145 3.96 -12.97 -12.29
N GLY A 146 3.07 -11.99 -12.16
CA GLY A 146 3.33 -10.61 -12.55
C GLY A 146 4.56 -10.00 -11.87
N TYR A 147 4.69 -10.15 -10.55
CA TYR A 147 5.88 -9.70 -9.82
C TYR A 147 7.14 -10.43 -10.29
N TYR A 148 7.05 -11.73 -10.51
CA TYR A 148 8.17 -12.53 -10.95
C TYR A 148 8.67 -12.12 -12.34
N THR A 149 7.77 -11.85 -13.28
CA THR A 149 8.11 -11.32 -14.60
C THR A 149 8.79 -9.95 -14.50
N LEU A 150 8.27 -9.06 -13.64
CA LEU A 150 8.84 -7.71 -13.46
C LEU A 150 10.21 -7.72 -12.77
N LEU A 151 10.49 -8.75 -11.97
CA LEU A 151 11.80 -8.94 -11.34
C LEU A 151 12.91 -9.27 -12.35
N GLN A 152 12.60 -9.98 -13.44
CA GLN A 152 13.63 -10.55 -14.33
C GLN A 152 14.59 -9.51 -14.93
N ARG A 153 14.04 -8.41 -15.44
CA ARG A 153 14.84 -7.35 -16.09
C ARG A 153 15.78 -6.63 -15.11
N PRO A 154 15.30 -6.03 -14.01
CA PRO A 154 16.18 -5.34 -13.06
C PRO A 154 17.18 -6.32 -12.42
N LEU A 155 16.79 -7.56 -12.16
CA LEU A 155 17.68 -8.58 -11.63
C LEU A 155 18.84 -8.90 -12.60
N LYS A 156 18.55 -9.11 -13.89
CA LYS A 156 19.58 -9.29 -14.93
C LYS A 156 20.54 -8.10 -15.00
N GLN A 157 20.01 -6.89 -14.87
CA GLN A 157 20.82 -5.67 -14.86
C GLN A 157 21.72 -5.62 -13.61
N CYS A 158 21.19 -5.98 -12.43
CA CYS A 158 21.98 -6.11 -11.20
C CYS A 158 23.17 -7.06 -11.34
N LEU A 159 22.92 -8.26 -11.85
CA LEU A 159 23.95 -9.28 -12.03
C LEU A 159 25.07 -8.81 -12.98
N ALA A 160 24.73 -8.05 -14.02
CA ALA A 160 25.71 -7.57 -14.98
C ALA A 160 26.80 -6.67 -14.37
N PHE A 161 26.51 -5.94 -13.29
CA PHE A 161 27.47 -5.06 -12.61
C PHE A 161 27.94 -5.54 -11.23
N LEU A 162 27.33 -6.59 -10.67
CA LEU A 162 27.73 -7.17 -9.38
C LEU A 162 28.82 -8.26 -9.49
N LYS A 163 29.44 -8.41 -10.67
CA LYS A 163 30.45 -9.43 -11.03
C LYS A 163 31.68 -9.52 -10.10
N SER A 164 31.83 -8.62 -9.14
CA SER A 164 32.88 -8.62 -8.13
C SER A 164 32.48 -9.30 -6.81
N SER A 165 31.24 -9.80 -6.68
CA SER A 165 30.74 -10.45 -5.46
C SER A 165 30.10 -11.82 -5.77
N GLU A 166 30.94 -12.86 -5.89
CA GLU A 166 30.53 -14.22 -6.30
C GLU A 166 29.35 -14.77 -5.47
N GLU A 167 29.37 -14.61 -4.13
CA GLU A 167 28.32 -15.14 -3.25
C GLU A 167 26.97 -14.43 -3.41
N LEU A 168 26.98 -13.10 -3.64
CA LEU A 168 25.76 -12.32 -3.87
C LEU A 168 25.20 -12.62 -5.26
N GLU A 169 26.07 -12.73 -6.25
CA GLU A 169 25.72 -13.09 -7.63
C GLU A 169 25.06 -14.47 -7.70
N GLU A 170 25.66 -15.50 -7.11
CA GLU A 170 25.11 -16.87 -7.10
C GLU A 170 23.70 -16.90 -6.49
N ARG A 171 23.48 -16.18 -5.37
CA ARG A 171 22.15 -16.13 -4.74
C ARG A 171 21.14 -15.30 -5.51
N LEU A 172 21.56 -14.24 -6.17
CA LEU A 172 20.69 -13.45 -7.04
C LEU A 172 20.29 -14.25 -8.30
N GLU A 173 21.21 -15.02 -8.87
CA GLU A 173 20.93 -15.87 -10.03
C GLU A 173 19.92 -16.98 -9.70
N LYS A 174 19.95 -17.51 -8.48
CA LYS A 174 18.95 -18.50 -8.02
C LYS A 174 17.50 -18.00 -8.13
N PHE A 175 17.21 -16.71 -8.00
CA PHE A 175 15.84 -16.22 -8.21
C PHE A 175 15.33 -16.46 -9.63
N ARG A 176 16.22 -16.59 -10.63
CA ARG A 176 15.85 -16.82 -12.04
C ARG A 176 15.58 -18.30 -12.36
N SER A 177 15.97 -19.23 -11.48
CA SER A 177 15.88 -20.66 -11.75
C SER A 177 14.54 -21.30 -11.39
N PHE A 178 13.60 -20.56 -10.80
CA PHE A 178 12.33 -21.13 -10.30
C PHE A 178 11.27 -21.36 -11.38
N GLY A 179 11.37 -20.71 -12.55
CA GLY A 179 10.42 -20.92 -13.64
C GLY A 179 8.96 -20.69 -13.21
N ASP A 180 8.11 -21.71 -13.40
CA ASP A 180 6.70 -21.67 -13.00
C ASP A 180 6.45 -22.20 -11.56
N ASP A 181 7.48 -22.61 -10.80
CA ASP A 181 7.36 -23.00 -9.38
C ASP A 181 7.29 -21.75 -8.47
N LEU A 182 6.17 -21.04 -8.59
CA LEU A 182 5.87 -19.83 -7.84
C LEU A 182 5.73 -20.07 -6.32
N PRO A 183 5.15 -21.18 -5.82
CA PRO A 183 5.10 -21.45 -4.40
C PRO A 183 6.47 -21.58 -3.76
N THR A 184 7.39 -22.33 -4.37
CA THR A 184 8.75 -22.48 -3.85
C THR A 184 9.54 -21.18 -3.96
N LEU A 185 9.35 -20.41 -5.03
CA LEU A 185 9.91 -19.05 -5.15
C LEU A 185 9.45 -18.15 -3.98
N CYS A 186 8.16 -18.16 -3.63
CA CYS A 186 7.64 -17.35 -2.52
C CYS A 186 8.27 -17.75 -1.18
N ARG A 187 8.40 -19.06 -0.91
CA ARG A 187 9.12 -19.58 0.27
C ARG A 187 10.57 -19.11 0.30
N PHE A 188 11.30 -19.31 -0.80
CA PHE A 188 12.68 -18.90 -0.92
C PHE A 188 12.86 -17.39 -0.70
N THR A 189 12.05 -16.55 -1.35
CA THR A 189 12.13 -15.08 -1.20
C THR A 189 11.84 -14.62 0.23
N TYR A 190 10.94 -15.30 0.95
CA TYR A 190 10.66 -15.02 2.36
C TYR A 190 11.85 -15.34 3.26
N GLU A 191 12.46 -16.53 3.10
CA GLU A 191 13.66 -16.95 3.83
C GLU A 191 14.84 -16.00 3.58
N GLN A 192 14.99 -15.56 2.32
CA GLN A 192 16.07 -14.64 1.95
C GLN A 192 15.92 -13.24 2.55
N ARG A 193 14.76 -12.84 3.05
CA ARG A 193 14.53 -11.45 3.54
C ARG A 193 15.53 -11.04 4.65
N HIS A 194 15.99 -12.00 5.45
CA HIS A 194 16.96 -11.80 6.53
C HIS A 194 18.36 -12.31 6.21
N SER A 195 18.61 -12.76 4.98
CA SER A 195 19.91 -13.32 4.63
C SER A 195 20.98 -12.22 4.57
N GLN A 196 22.24 -12.64 4.73
CA GLN A 196 23.39 -11.75 4.56
C GLN A 196 23.40 -11.12 3.16
N ASN A 197 22.89 -11.82 2.16
CA ASN A 197 22.80 -11.33 0.79
C ASN A 197 21.82 -10.17 0.64
N MET A 198 20.65 -10.21 1.32
CA MET A 198 19.74 -9.06 1.32
C MET A 198 20.29 -7.87 2.12
N ARG A 199 21.12 -8.10 3.15
CA ARG A 199 21.85 -7.02 3.83
C ARG A 199 22.92 -6.40 2.95
N ARG A 200 23.71 -7.21 2.24
CA ARG A 200 24.71 -6.74 1.26
C ARG A 200 24.04 -5.96 0.12
N LEU A 201 22.93 -6.46 -0.41
CA LEU A 201 22.14 -5.75 -1.42
C LEU A 201 21.69 -4.37 -0.91
N GLN A 202 21.21 -4.28 0.34
CA GLN A 202 20.84 -3.01 0.96
C GLN A 202 22.04 -2.07 1.12
N LYS A 203 23.21 -2.60 1.47
CA LYS A 203 24.45 -1.82 1.57
C LYS A 203 24.84 -1.23 0.21
N HIS A 204 24.81 -2.02 -0.87
CA HIS A 204 25.07 -1.53 -2.23
C HIS A 204 24.11 -0.41 -2.67
N ILE A 205 22.84 -0.43 -2.22
CA ILE A 205 21.89 0.65 -2.45
C ILE A 205 22.31 1.95 -1.73
N GLY A 206 22.87 1.84 -0.52
CA GLY A 206 23.35 2.97 0.28
C GLY A 206 24.67 3.55 -0.21
N ASP A 207 25.60 2.70 -0.63
CA ASP A 207 26.96 3.08 -1.06
C ASP A 207 27.00 3.69 -2.48
N SER A 208 25.91 3.58 -3.26
CA SER A 208 25.82 4.15 -4.61
C SER A 208 25.69 5.68 -4.54
N LEU A 209 26.81 6.40 -4.66
CA LEU A 209 26.82 7.86 -4.79
C LEU A 209 26.07 8.31 -6.07
N PRO A 210 25.37 9.46 -6.04
CA PRO A 210 24.65 10.00 -7.20
C PRO A 210 25.62 10.64 -8.19
N GLU A 211 26.42 9.84 -8.89
CA GLU A 211 27.10 10.30 -10.12
C GLU A 211 26.14 10.18 -11.31
N MET A 212 26.04 11.26 -12.09
CA MET A 212 25.02 11.42 -13.12
C MET A 212 25.04 10.28 -14.17
N GLY A 213 23.85 9.76 -14.47
CA GLY A 213 23.56 8.89 -15.61
C GLY A 213 23.57 7.39 -15.31
N THR A 214 24.72 6.81 -14.97
CA THR A 214 24.87 5.33 -14.88
C THR A 214 24.73 4.80 -13.45
N ALA A 215 25.16 5.54 -12.42
CA ALA A 215 25.04 5.13 -11.03
C ALA A 215 23.58 5.17 -10.55
N GLU A 216 22.81 6.18 -11.00
CA GLU A 216 21.38 6.30 -10.69
C GLU A 216 20.57 5.12 -11.26
N SER A 217 20.84 4.71 -12.49
CA SER A 217 20.22 3.52 -13.11
C SER A 217 20.59 2.22 -12.39
N ARG A 218 21.86 2.05 -11.97
CA ARG A 218 22.30 0.89 -11.17
C ARG A 218 21.59 0.83 -9.82
N ARG A 219 21.57 1.94 -9.09
CA ARG A 219 20.89 2.07 -7.80
C ARG A 219 19.40 1.75 -7.94
N GLN A 220 18.75 2.28 -8.98
CA GLN A 220 17.34 1.99 -9.23
C GLN A 220 17.08 0.50 -9.47
N ASN A 221 17.92 -0.17 -10.25
CA ASN A 221 17.79 -1.61 -10.48
C ASN A 221 17.93 -2.42 -9.18
N LEU A 222 18.84 -2.04 -8.27
CA LEU A 222 18.99 -2.68 -6.96
C LEU A 222 17.74 -2.47 -6.09
N ILE A 223 17.21 -1.25 -6.07
CA ILE A 223 15.98 -0.90 -5.34
C ILE A 223 14.80 -1.72 -5.87
N VAL A 224 14.60 -1.74 -7.18
CA VAL A 224 13.49 -2.46 -7.83
C VAL A 224 13.64 -3.97 -7.64
N THR A 225 14.85 -4.52 -7.72
CA THR A 225 15.14 -5.93 -7.44
C THR A 225 14.75 -6.29 -6.00
N ARG A 226 15.25 -5.52 -5.03
CA ARG A 226 14.90 -5.71 -3.61
C ARG A 226 13.39 -5.58 -3.39
N HIS A 227 12.74 -4.62 -4.05
CA HIS A 227 11.31 -4.39 -3.96
C HIS A 227 10.52 -5.64 -4.36
N TYR A 228 10.77 -6.20 -5.55
CA TYR A 228 10.04 -7.37 -6.03
C TYR A 228 10.35 -8.64 -5.23
N ILE A 229 11.59 -8.84 -4.76
CA ILE A 229 11.91 -9.91 -3.80
C ILE A 229 11.05 -9.77 -2.54
N GLY A 230 10.94 -8.54 -2.02
CA GLY A 230 10.11 -8.23 -0.85
C GLY A 230 8.62 -8.52 -1.08
N ARG A 231 8.09 -8.18 -2.28
CA ARG A 231 6.70 -8.43 -2.68
C ARG A 231 6.41 -9.92 -2.82
N LEU A 232 7.30 -10.71 -3.42
CA LEU A 232 7.14 -12.16 -3.54
C LEU A 232 7.06 -12.83 -2.16
N GLY A 233 7.96 -12.46 -1.23
CA GLY A 233 7.94 -12.99 0.12
C GLY A 233 6.84 -12.39 1.02
N SER A 234 6.03 -11.45 0.54
CA SER A 234 5.01 -10.78 1.35
C SER A 234 3.83 -11.70 1.68
N HIS A 235 3.53 -12.68 0.84
CA HIS A 235 2.42 -13.61 1.04
C HIS A 235 2.63 -14.52 2.27
N LEU A 236 3.86 -15.01 2.49
CA LEU A 236 4.21 -15.76 3.70
C LEU A 236 4.23 -14.87 4.95
N ARG A 237 4.75 -13.65 4.82
CA ARG A 237 4.73 -12.67 5.91
C ARG A 237 3.29 -12.40 6.38
N ALA A 238 2.38 -12.25 5.43
CA ALA A 238 0.97 -12.01 5.70
C ALA A 238 0.35 -13.18 6.48
N ALA A 239 0.69 -14.43 6.13
CA ALA A 239 0.26 -15.62 6.86
C ALA A 239 0.74 -15.59 8.33
N ARG A 240 2.02 -15.29 8.58
CA ARG A 240 2.57 -15.16 9.93
C ARG A 240 1.84 -14.08 10.76
N ILE A 241 1.64 -12.90 10.19
CA ILE A 241 0.94 -11.79 10.87
C ILE A 241 -0.50 -12.19 11.23
N ARG A 242 -1.20 -12.89 10.33
CA ARG A 242 -2.56 -13.35 10.59
C ARG A 242 -2.63 -14.42 11.66
N ARG A 243 -1.70 -15.38 11.67
CA ARG A 243 -1.60 -16.37 12.73
C ARG A 243 -1.40 -15.71 14.10
N VAL A 244 -0.46 -14.78 14.20
CA VAL A 244 -0.20 -14.01 15.44
C VAL A 244 -1.43 -13.20 15.85
N ALA A 245 -2.11 -12.58 14.89
CA ALA A 245 -3.36 -11.86 15.15
C ALA A 245 -4.46 -12.79 15.66
N GLY A 246 -4.63 -13.97 15.06
CA GLY A 246 -5.57 -15.01 15.49
C GLY A 246 -5.37 -15.44 16.93
N GLN A 247 -4.12 -15.59 17.36
CA GLN A 247 -3.79 -15.98 18.74
C GLN A 247 -3.94 -14.84 19.74
N ARG A 248 -3.55 -13.62 19.36
CA ARG A 248 -3.42 -12.48 20.30
C ARG A 248 -4.65 -11.57 20.33
N MET A 249 -5.56 -11.71 19.39
CA MET A 249 -6.81 -10.94 19.30
C MET A 249 -7.99 -11.87 19.01
N PRO A 250 -8.24 -12.89 19.86
CA PRO A 250 -9.30 -13.88 19.62
C PRO A 250 -10.68 -13.23 19.48
N ASP A 251 -10.96 -12.19 20.28
CA ASP A 251 -12.22 -11.42 20.26
C ASP A 251 -12.55 -10.85 18.86
N LEU A 252 -11.54 -10.60 18.02
CA LEU A 252 -11.74 -10.12 16.66
C LEU A 252 -12.41 -11.17 15.76
N PHE A 253 -12.32 -12.44 16.14
CA PHE A 253 -12.79 -13.60 15.40
C PHE A 253 -14.03 -14.25 16.03
N GLU A 254 -14.61 -13.63 17.06
CA GLU A 254 -15.88 -14.04 17.65
C GLU A 254 -17.05 -13.46 16.84
N ASN A 255 -18.00 -14.34 16.45
CA ASN A 255 -19.23 -13.96 15.73
C ASN A 255 -18.98 -13.03 14.53
N VAL A 256 -18.01 -13.40 13.69
CA VAL A 256 -17.57 -12.60 12.54
C VAL A 256 -18.64 -12.52 11.47
N THR A 257 -18.91 -11.30 11.02
CA THR A 257 -19.71 -11.04 9.82
C THR A 257 -18.86 -10.34 8.77
N VAL A 258 -18.93 -10.78 7.52
CA VAL A 258 -18.29 -10.08 6.38
C VAL A 258 -19.37 -9.35 5.58
N ARG A 259 -19.21 -8.05 5.39
CA ARG A 259 -20.11 -7.22 4.58
C ARG A 259 -19.34 -6.56 3.45
N ILE A 260 -19.85 -6.73 2.23
CA ILE A 260 -19.31 -6.08 1.05
C ILE A 260 -19.96 -4.70 0.93
N TRP A 261 -19.13 -3.66 0.94
CA TRP A 261 -19.56 -2.32 0.60
C TRP A 261 -19.43 -2.11 -0.92
N PRO A 262 -20.45 -1.54 -1.58
CA PRO A 262 -20.38 -1.29 -3.01
C PRO A 262 -19.25 -0.31 -3.31
N SER A 263 -18.51 -0.58 -4.38
CA SER A 263 -17.46 0.34 -4.83
C SER A 263 -18.06 1.73 -5.08
N PRO A 264 -17.36 2.79 -4.68
CA PRO A 264 -17.80 4.13 -5.02
C PRO A 264 -17.95 4.23 -6.54
N LYS A 265 -18.97 4.98 -6.99
CA LYS A 265 -19.12 5.29 -8.41
C LYS A 265 -17.80 5.85 -8.92
N SER A 266 -17.41 5.47 -10.15
CA SER A 266 -16.20 5.98 -10.80
C SER A 266 -16.10 7.48 -10.53
N PRO A 267 -14.96 7.96 -10.01
CA PRO A 267 -14.85 9.36 -9.66
C PRO A 267 -15.24 10.19 -10.88
N SER A 268 -16.08 11.20 -10.67
CA SER A 268 -16.24 12.24 -11.69
C SER A 268 -14.84 12.70 -12.07
N LEU A 269 -14.59 12.91 -13.36
CA LEU A 269 -13.31 13.43 -13.84
C LEU A 269 -12.86 14.57 -12.92
N PRO A 270 -11.56 14.65 -12.57
CA PRO A 270 -11.07 15.77 -11.80
C PRO A 270 -11.54 17.07 -12.46
N PRO A 271 -11.85 18.11 -11.68
CA PRO A 271 -12.28 19.38 -12.25
C PRO A 271 -11.26 19.83 -13.30
N PRO A 272 -11.73 20.33 -14.46
CA PRO A 272 -10.82 20.69 -15.54
C PRO A 272 -9.83 21.74 -15.04
N THR A 273 -8.55 21.55 -15.35
CA THR A 273 -7.52 22.55 -15.09
C THR A 273 -7.81 23.79 -15.94
N ASP A 274 -8.06 24.92 -15.29
CA ASP A 274 -8.17 26.21 -15.96
C ASP A 274 -6.83 26.97 -15.91
N GLN A 275 -6.76 28.13 -16.58
CA GLN A 275 -5.58 29.00 -16.55
C GLN A 275 -5.28 29.56 -15.14
N LEU A 276 -6.19 29.38 -14.18
CA LEU A 276 -6.07 29.82 -12.78
C LEU A 276 -5.59 28.70 -11.84
N THR A 277 -5.45 27.48 -12.35
CA THR A 277 -4.93 26.30 -11.63
C THR A 277 -3.39 26.28 -11.65
N THR A 278 -2.78 27.44 -11.39
CA THR A 278 -1.32 27.56 -11.20
C THR A 278 -0.96 27.25 -9.75
N LEU A 279 0.26 26.78 -9.49
CA LEU A 279 0.76 26.53 -8.12
C LEU A 279 0.59 27.76 -7.21
N GLY A 280 0.90 28.94 -7.72
CA GLY A 280 0.70 30.20 -7.00
C GLY A 280 -0.78 30.52 -6.76
N GLY A 281 -1.65 30.21 -7.73
CA GLY A 281 -3.10 30.34 -7.58
C GLY A 281 -3.68 29.39 -6.53
N ILE A 282 -3.21 28.14 -6.50
CA ILE A 282 -3.60 27.11 -5.53
C ILE A 282 -3.26 27.56 -4.11
N ILE A 283 -2.01 27.96 -3.85
CA ILE A 283 -1.60 28.40 -2.50
C ILE A 283 -2.38 29.64 -2.06
N LYS A 284 -2.61 30.60 -2.96
CA LYS A 284 -3.41 31.79 -2.67
C LYS A 284 -4.84 31.45 -2.26
N ARG A 285 -5.44 30.39 -2.82
CA ARG A 285 -6.80 29.93 -2.48
C ARG A 285 -6.86 29.04 -1.24
N MET A 286 -5.76 28.38 -0.90
CA MET A 286 -5.65 27.54 0.30
C MET A 286 -5.42 28.36 1.58
N LEU A 287 -4.74 29.50 1.48
CA LEU A 287 -4.46 30.36 2.62
C LEU A 287 -5.61 31.36 2.89
N PRO A 288 -5.77 31.82 4.14
CA PRO A 288 -6.63 32.95 4.45
C PRO A 288 -6.28 34.16 3.59
N LYS A 289 -7.30 34.97 3.27
CA LYS A 289 -7.11 36.23 2.56
C LYS A 289 -6.11 37.10 3.35
N ASP A 290 -5.13 37.66 2.64
CA ASP A 290 -4.07 38.51 3.20
C ASP A 290 -3.14 37.82 4.21
N SER A 291 -3.03 36.49 4.14
CA SER A 291 -2.07 35.71 4.95
C SER A 291 -0.63 36.18 4.73
N GLU A 292 0.03 36.61 5.81
CA GLU A 292 1.45 36.98 5.82
C GLU A 292 2.37 35.83 5.38
N GLU A 293 1.92 34.57 5.57
CA GLU A 293 2.68 33.39 5.15
C GLU A 293 2.69 33.16 3.62
N LEU A 294 1.87 33.88 2.84
CA LEU A 294 1.76 33.68 1.39
C LEU A 294 3.11 33.87 0.69
N ALA A 295 3.87 34.89 1.08
CA ALA A 295 5.19 35.16 0.51
C ALA A 295 6.17 34.01 0.77
N ARG A 296 6.18 33.47 1.99
CA ARG A 296 7.01 32.31 2.38
C ARG A 296 6.70 31.08 1.54
N TYR A 297 5.42 30.78 1.31
CA TYR A 297 5.01 29.63 0.50
C TYR A 297 5.31 29.81 -0.99
N GLN A 298 5.18 31.02 -1.52
CA GLN A 298 5.52 31.33 -2.91
C GLN A 298 7.03 31.20 -3.17
N GLU A 299 7.86 31.65 -2.23
CA GLU A 299 9.32 31.49 -2.29
C GLU A 299 9.74 30.01 -2.22
N ALA A 300 9.11 29.22 -1.34
CA ALA A 300 9.33 27.78 -1.26
C ALA A 300 8.95 27.06 -2.56
N LEU A 301 7.84 27.44 -3.22
CA LEU A 301 7.47 26.90 -4.52
C LEU A 301 8.46 27.27 -5.63
N ALA A 302 8.93 28.52 -5.65
CA ALA A 302 9.88 29.00 -6.66
C ALA A 302 11.20 28.22 -6.59
N SER A 303 11.72 27.98 -5.38
CA SER A 303 12.92 27.15 -5.19
C SER A 303 12.72 25.69 -5.66
N LEU A 304 11.55 25.10 -5.42
CA LEU A 304 11.21 23.74 -5.90
C LEU A 304 11.09 23.63 -7.43
N LEU A 305 10.67 24.70 -8.10
CA LEU A 305 10.56 24.76 -9.57
C LEU A 305 11.94 24.93 -10.24
N VAL A 306 12.86 25.69 -9.63
CA VAL A 306 14.25 25.81 -10.09
C VAL A 306 14.97 24.47 -10.05
N VAL A 307 14.75 23.67 -9.00
CA VAL A 307 15.30 22.31 -8.88
C VAL A 307 14.62 21.32 -9.85
N ALA A 308 13.37 21.58 -10.25
CA ALA A 308 12.60 20.74 -11.19
C ALA A 308 13.15 20.75 -12.61
N ASN A 309 13.52 21.94 -13.09
CA ASN A 309 13.95 22.16 -14.48
C ASN A 309 15.28 21.51 -14.81
N GLN A 310 15.98 20.97 -13.81
CA GLN A 310 17.22 20.21 -14.01
C GLN A 310 17.00 18.69 -14.17
N ARG A 311 15.80 18.12 -13.92
CA ARG A 311 15.63 16.64 -13.82
C ARG A 311 14.30 16.03 -14.31
N ALA A 312 13.48 16.73 -15.08
CA ALA A 312 12.12 16.26 -15.43
C ALA A 312 12.06 15.19 -16.55
N ILE A 313 12.01 13.90 -16.21
CA ILE A 313 11.28 12.85 -16.97
C ILE A 313 10.66 11.83 -15.98
N ALA A 314 9.37 11.57 -16.13
CA ALA A 314 8.58 10.40 -15.68
C ALA A 314 7.64 10.52 -14.45
N ALA A 315 6.35 10.49 -14.80
CA ALA A 315 5.29 9.58 -14.31
C ALA A 315 4.41 9.92 -13.09
N THR A 316 3.14 9.53 -13.27
CA THR A 316 1.90 9.97 -12.63
C THR A 316 1.25 8.84 -11.82
N THR A 317 0.40 9.23 -10.85
CA THR A 317 -0.88 8.60 -10.43
C THR A 317 -0.91 8.01 -9.02
N THR A 318 -1.80 8.53 -8.15
CA THR A 318 -2.61 7.80 -7.14
C THR A 318 -3.63 8.76 -6.48
N PHE A 319 -4.95 8.58 -6.67
CA PHE A 319 -6.01 9.23 -5.84
C PHE A 319 -7.36 8.49 -5.96
N VAL A 320 -7.86 7.88 -4.87
CA VAL A 320 -9.25 7.33 -4.83
C VAL A 320 -9.99 7.52 -3.47
N PHE A 321 -9.37 7.74 -2.31
CA PHE A 321 -10.10 7.51 -1.04
C PHE A 321 -10.90 8.65 -0.40
N ILE A 322 -10.85 9.90 -0.88
CA ILE A 322 -11.38 11.03 -0.08
C ILE A 322 -12.88 11.31 -0.34
N GLN A 323 -13.50 10.70 -1.35
CA GLN A 323 -14.89 11.00 -1.71
C GLN A 323 -15.94 10.23 -0.88
N ALA A 324 -15.57 9.19 -0.13
CA ALA A 324 -16.51 8.37 0.64
C ALA A 324 -16.87 8.95 2.04
N ALA A 325 -16.06 9.86 2.59
CA ALA A 325 -16.25 10.40 3.95
C ALA A 325 -17.21 11.60 4.04
N LEU A 326 -17.69 12.15 2.91
CA LEU A 326 -18.44 13.42 2.88
C LEU A 326 -19.97 13.26 2.68
N CYS A 327 -20.48 12.03 2.54
CA CYS A 327 -21.91 11.77 2.32
C CYS A 327 -22.43 10.68 3.27
N GLY A 328 -22.49 10.96 4.58
CA GLY A 328 -23.10 10.10 5.59
C GLY A 328 -23.35 10.85 6.91
N PRO A 329 -24.28 10.38 7.77
CA PRO A 329 -24.64 11.03 9.03
C PRO A 329 -23.47 11.03 10.07
N PRO A 330 -23.53 11.84 11.16
CA PRO A 330 -22.41 12.12 12.07
C PRO A 330 -21.99 10.90 12.93
N PRO A 331 -20.86 10.95 13.66
CA PRO A 331 -19.82 9.92 13.60
C PRO A 331 -20.08 8.73 14.53
N MET A 332 -19.84 7.53 14.00
CA MET A 332 -19.46 6.35 14.78
C MET A 332 -17.97 6.08 14.56
N GLU A 333 -17.27 5.60 15.58
CA GLU A 333 -15.84 5.30 15.54
C GLU A 333 -15.54 4.23 14.47
N PHE A 334 -14.75 4.61 13.46
CA PHE A 334 -14.23 3.70 12.44
C PHE A 334 -12.70 3.61 12.57
N ASP A 335 -12.18 2.43 12.86
CA ASP A 335 -10.75 2.12 12.70
C ASP A 335 -10.52 1.65 11.26
N ILE A 336 -9.98 2.54 10.41
CA ILE A 336 -9.74 2.28 8.97
C ILE A 336 -8.24 2.05 8.75
N SER A 337 -7.87 0.89 8.18
CA SER A 337 -6.51 0.62 7.72
C SER A 337 -6.48 0.68 6.19
N ILE A 338 -5.89 1.75 5.65
CA ILE A 338 -5.59 1.90 4.22
C ILE A 338 -4.10 1.59 4.05
N GLY A 339 -3.76 0.72 3.11
CA GLY A 339 -2.38 0.52 2.69
C GLY A 339 -1.79 1.82 2.10
N ALA A 340 -1.18 2.62 2.98
CA ALA A 340 -0.68 4.00 2.86
C ALA A 340 -1.70 5.12 3.20
N PRO A 341 -1.28 6.20 3.89
CA PRO A 341 -1.96 6.68 5.09
C PRO A 341 -2.90 7.87 4.86
N GLN A 342 -3.93 7.97 5.69
CA GLN A 342 -4.27 9.26 6.30
C GLN A 342 -4.43 9.16 7.81
N ILE A 343 -3.81 10.15 8.45
CA ILE A 343 -4.15 10.73 9.75
C ILE A 343 -5.63 11.10 9.74
N LEU A 344 -6.39 10.62 10.73
CA LEU A 344 -7.59 11.32 11.18
C LEU A 344 -7.42 11.59 12.68
N LEU A 345 -6.87 12.75 13.00
CA LEU A 345 -7.00 13.37 14.31
C LEU A 345 -8.32 14.12 14.27
N ILE A 346 -9.37 13.53 14.85
CA ILE A 346 -10.55 14.29 15.28
C ILE A 346 -10.54 14.27 16.80
N ARG A 347 -9.93 15.31 17.38
CA ARG A 347 -10.41 15.86 18.64
C ARG A 347 -11.58 16.78 18.30
N GLN A 348 -12.66 16.74 19.07
CA GLN A 348 -13.11 17.87 19.88
C GLN A 348 -14.36 17.51 20.69
N GLY A 349 -14.38 17.94 21.96
CA GLY A 349 -15.52 17.87 22.88
C GLY A 349 -15.29 16.92 24.03
#